data_AF-A0A382MBM2-F1
#
_entry.id   AF-A0A382MBM2-F1
#
_cell.length_a   1.000
_cell.length_b   1.000
_cell.length_c   1.000
_cell.angle_alpha   90.00
_cell.angle_beta   90.00
_cell.angle_gamma   90.00
#
_symmetry.space_group_name_H-M   'P 1'
#
loop_
_entity.id
_entity.type
_entity.pdbx_description
1 polymer ?
#
loop_
_entity_poly.entity_id
_entity_poly.type
_entity_poly.pdbx_seq_one_letter_code
_entity_poly.pdbx_strand_id
1 'polypeptide(L)'
;VLLILAGTAVAQQVAIPVTPQLRVIVEPNHVLRNGAYVQGQVLLRVLLASPHPFAAIDFAVPEISGARVVTLFVPKTRTIHVYDKTGYAYETRLSLFPEQSGTLVIPPITIMGSVTNEAGEREIFDLSNPAVEILVHPINLALEDS
;
A
#
# COMPACT_ATOMS: atom_id res chain seq x y z
N VAL A 1 -22.19 -25.13 22.31
CA VAL A 1 -22.66 -24.30 21.17
C VAL A 1 -21.46 -23.50 20.69
N LEU A 2 -20.95 -23.80 19.51
CA LEU A 2 -19.77 -23.13 18.94
C LEU A 2 -20.27 -22.02 17.99
N LEU A 3 -20.07 -20.75 18.36
CA LEU A 3 -20.42 -19.59 17.55
C LEU A 3 -19.25 -19.29 16.61
N ILE A 4 -19.41 -19.59 15.33
CA ILE A 4 -18.47 -19.20 14.28
C ILE A 4 -18.83 -17.77 13.88
N LEU A 5 -18.04 -16.79 14.32
CA LEU A 5 -18.12 -15.42 13.84
C LEU A 5 -17.63 -15.39 12.38
N ALA A 6 -18.58 -15.39 11.44
CA ALA A 6 -18.32 -15.08 10.05
C ALA A 6 -18.03 -13.58 9.93
N GLY A 7 -16.77 -13.20 10.18
CA GLY A 7 -16.27 -11.90 9.76
C GLY A 7 -16.25 -11.86 8.24
N THR A 8 -17.19 -11.15 7.61
CA THR A 8 -17.11 -10.83 6.19
C THR A 8 -15.86 -9.96 6.00
N ALA A 9 -14.74 -10.59 5.64
CA ALA A 9 -13.63 -9.88 5.05
C ALA A 9 -14.16 -9.24 3.77
N VAL A 10 -14.53 -7.96 3.84
CA VAL A 10 -14.77 -7.17 2.65
C VAL A 10 -13.40 -6.99 2.02
N ALA A 11 -13.00 -7.96 1.21
CA ALA A 11 -11.86 -7.81 0.34
C ALA A 11 -12.14 -6.55 -0.46
N GLN A 12 -11.39 -5.46 -0.22
CA GLN A 12 -11.44 -4.27 -1.06
C GLN A 12 -11.20 -4.75 -2.49
N GLN A 13 -12.28 -4.92 -3.25
CA GLN A 13 -12.20 -5.34 -4.64
C GLN A 13 -11.41 -4.25 -5.35
N VAL A 14 -10.27 -4.64 -5.89
CA VAL A 14 -9.47 -3.74 -6.72
C VAL A 14 -10.29 -3.51 -7.98
N ALA A 15 -10.86 -2.32 -8.12
CA ALA A 15 -11.51 -1.91 -9.35
C ALA A 15 -10.48 -1.91 -10.48
N ILE A 16 -10.88 -2.35 -11.67
CA ILE A 16 -10.03 -2.27 -12.86
C ILE A 16 -10.12 -0.83 -13.39
N PRO A 17 -9.04 -0.04 -13.35
CA PRO A 17 -9.05 1.32 -13.85
C PRO A 17 -9.00 1.34 -15.39
N VAL A 18 -9.27 2.50 -15.99
CA VAL A 18 -9.18 2.70 -17.46
C VAL A 18 -7.75 2.98 -17.94
N THR A 19 -6.86 3.36 -17.03
CA THR A 19 -5.42 3.57 -17.23
C THR A 19 -4.66 3.09 -16.00
N PRO A 20 -3.34 2.85 -16.07
CA PRO A 20 -2.55 2.53 -14.88
C PRO A 20 -2.76 3.54 -13.76
N GLN A 21 -3.06 3.05 -12.54
CA GLN A 21 -3.29 3.88 -11.36
C GLN A 21 -2.51 3.35 -10.16
N LEU A 22 -1.77 4.24 -9.51
CA LEU A 22 -1.05 3.99 -8.27
C LEU A 22 -1.92 4.44 -7.09
N ARG A 23 -2.05 3.55 -6.10
CA ARG A 23 -2.71 3.83 -4.83
C ARG A 23 -1.79 3.43 -3.69
N VAL A 24 -1.58 4.34 -2.76
CA VAL A 24 -0.85 4.11 -1.52
C VAL A 24 -1.83 4.26 -0.38
N ILE A 25 -1.96 3.22 0.45
CA ILE A 25 -2.96 3.16 1.52
C ILE A 25 -2.23 2.93 2.84
N VAL A 26 -2.47 3.82 3.79
CA VAL A 26 -1.99 3.68 5.17
C VAL A 26 -3.07 2.98 6.00
N GLU A 27 -2.71 1.88 6.63
CA GLU A 27 -3.59 1.09 7.48
C GLU A 27 -3.02 0.98 8.91
N PRO A 28 -3.87 1.05 9.94
CA PRO A 28 -5.30 1.37 9.87
C PRO A 28 -5.56 2.86 9.57
N ASN A 29 -6.65 3.18 8.85
CA ASN A 29 -6.97 4.54 8.39
C ASN A 29 -7.01 5.61 9.50
N HIS A 30 -7.27 5.22 10.76
CA HIS A 30 -7.28 6.17 11.87
C HIS A 30 -5.89 6.73 12.17
N VAL A 31 -4.81 6.06 11.76
CA VAL A 31 -3.43 6.57 11.92
C VAL A 31 -3.25 7.93 11.26
N LEU A 32 -3.92 8.18 10.13
CA LEU A 32 -3.86 9.46 9.42
C LEU A 32 -4.53 10.61 10.16
N ARG A 33 -5.39 10.33 11.15
CA ARG A 33 -6.10 11.36 11.94
C ARG A 33 -5.65 11.41 13.40
N ASN A 34 -5.44 10.25 14.00
CA ASN A 34 -5.15 10.10 15.42
C ASN A 34 -3.65 9.91 15.69
N GLY A 35 -2.87 9.64 14.65
CA GLY A 35 -1.46 9.31 14.76
C GLY A 35 -1.20 7.84 15.03
N ALA A 36 0.08 7.49 15.00
CA ALA A 36 0.66 6.21 15.42
C ALA A 36 1.42 6.38 16.74
N TYR A 37 2.03 5.30 17.21
CA TYR A 37 2.89 5.30 18.40
C TYR A 37 4.29 4.82 18.02
N VAL A 38 5.31 5.27 18.76
CA VAL A 38 6.68 4.73 18.66
C VAL A 38 6.66 3.20 18.84
N GLN A 39 7.38 2.49 17.98
CA GLN A 39 7.38 1.02 17.84
C GLN A 39 6.02 0.39 17.49
N GLY A 40 4.96 1.19 17.33
CA GLY A 40 3.67 0.73 16.84
C GLY A 40 3.74 0.38 15.36
N GLN A 41 2.97 -0.64 14.95
CA GLN A 41 2.93 -1.06 13.57
C GLN A 41 2.00 -0.16 12.73
N VAL A 42 2.54 0.43 11.66
CA VAL A 42 1.76 1.07 10.59
C VAL A 42 1.94 0.26 9.32
N LEU A 43 0.84 -0.12 8.67
CA LEU A 43 0.86 -0.84 7.41
C LEU A 43 0.78 0.13 6.24
N LEU A 44 1.67 -0.03 5.27
CA LEU A 44 1.66 0.72 4.01
C LEU A 44 1.43 -0.27 2.87
N ARG A 45 0.27 -0.17 2.22
CA ARG A 45 -0.07 -0.96 1.04
C ARG A 45 0.17 -0.13 -0.21
N VAL A 46 1.03 -0.64 -1.09
CA VAL A 46 1.28 -0.04 -2.41
C VAL A 46 0.60 -0.93 -3.44
N LEU A 47 -0.34 -0.35 -4.19
CA LEU A 47 -1.15 -1.04 -5.17
C LEU A 47 -1.11 -0.27 -6.50
N LEU A 48 -0.51 -0.88 -7.51
CA LEU A 48 -0.58 -0.43 -8.90
C LEU A 48 -1.58 -1.30 -9.65
N ALA A 49 -2.66 -0.71 -10.14
CA ALA A 49 -3.69 -1.41 -10.91
C ALA A 49 -3.68 -0.93 -12.37
N SER A 50 -3.96 -1.82 -13.30
CA SER A 50 -3.96 -1.54 -14.75
C SER A 50 -5.02 -2.39 -15.47
N PRO A 51 -5.66 -1.86 -16.53
CA PRO A 51 -6.47 -2.69 -17.45
C PRO A 51 -5.61 -3.63 -18.31
N HIS A 52 -4.34 -3.29 -18.51
CA HIS A 52 -3.42 -3.99 -19.41
C HIS A 52 -2.29 -4.70 -18.64
N PRO A 53 -1.74 -5.81 -19.16
CA PRO A 53 -0.63 -6.51 -18.52
C PRO A 53 0.60 -5.61 -18.43
N PHE A 54 1.30 -5.70 -17.29
CA PHE A 54 2.56 -4.99 -17.10
C PHE A 54 3.68 -5.65 -17.90
N ALA A 55 4.35 -4.88 -18.75
CA ALA A 55 5.52 -5.31 -19.50
C ALA A 55 6.82 -5.07 -18.71
N ALA A 56 6.86 -3.97 -17.94
CA ALA A 56 7.95 -3.67 -17.01
C ALA A 56 7.42 -2.84 -15.83
N ILE A 57 8.00 -3.04 -14.66
CA ILE A 57 7.72 -2.26 -13.45
C ILE A 57 9.06 -1.94 -12.80
N ASP A 58 9.31 -0.67 -12.57
CA ASP A 58 10.40 -0.15 -11.76
C ASP A 58 9.81 0.45 -10.48
N PHE A 59 10.05 -0.26 -9.38
CA PHE A 59 9.60 0.14 -8.05
C PHE A 59 10.73 -0.11 -7.05
N ALA A 60 11.23 0.96 -6.47
CA ALA A 60 12.11 0.92 -5.31
C ALA A 60 11.28 1.11 -4.04
N VAL A 61 11.46 0.21 -3.06
CA VAL A 61 10.89 0.42 -1.73
C VAL A 61 11.49 1.71 -1.15
N PRO A 62 10.67 2.68 -0.73
CA PRO A 62 11.18 3.96 -0.24
C PRO A 62 11.95 3.78 1.06
N GLU A 63 13.00 4.57 1.22
CA GLU A 63 13.58 4.81 2.55
C GLU A 63 12.69 5.81 3.29
N ILE A 64 12.28 5.46 4.51
CA ILE A 64 11.42 6.29 5.35
C ILE A 64 12.21 6.66 6.60
N SER A 65 12.74 7.88 6.62
CA SER A 65 13.55 8.36 7.74
C SER A 65 12.74 8.35 9.05
N GLY A 66 13.35 7.87 10.13
CA GLY A 66 12.70 7.76 11.44
C GLY A 66 11.72 6.59 11.57
N ALA A 67 11.68 5.67 10.62
CA ALA A 67 10.96 4.41 10.76
C ALA A 67 11.76 3.22 10.20
N ARG A 68 11.72 2.10 10.91
CA ARG A 68 12.18 0.83 10.36
C ARG A 68 11.13 0.29 9.39
N VAL A 69 11.54 0.00 8.16
CA VAL A 69 10.69 -0.55 7.10
C VAL A 69 10.94 -2.06 6.95
N VAL A 70 9.87 -2.86 6.98
CA VAL A 70 9.93 -4.31 6.73
C VAL A 70 8.98 -4.67 5.59
N THR A 71 9.49 -5.34 4.56
CA THR A 71 8.64 -5.85 3.47
C THR A 71 7.91 -7.10 3.94
N LEU A 72 6.58 -7.02 4.06
CA LEU A 72 5.73 -8.16 4.48
C LEU A 72 5.41 -9.08 3.30
N PHE A 73 5.21 -8.49 2.13
CA PHE A 73 4.95 -9.23 0.89
C PHE A 73 5.90 -8.72 -0.17
N VAL A 74 6.71 -9.63 -0.72
CA VAL A 74 7.54 -9.32 -1.90
C VAL A 74 6.60 -8.84 -3.01
N PRO A 75 6.94 -7.72 -3.68
CA PRO A 75 6.08 -7.18 -4.72
C PRO A 75 5.78 -8.22 -5.80
N LYS A 76 4.50 -8.36 -6.15
CA LYS A 76 4.08 -9.34 -7.17
C LYS A 76 2.88 -8.85 -7.96
N THR A 77 2.81 -9.30 -9.21
CA THR A 77 1.67 -9.09 -10.10
C THR A 77 0.67 -10.23 -9.95
N ARG A 78 -0.62 -9.90 -9.97
CA ARG A 78 -1.73 -10.86 -10.08
C ARG A 78 -2.78 -10.35 -11.05
N THR A 79 -3.51 -11.27 -11.66
CA THR A 79 -4.70 -10.95 -12.46
C THR A 79 -5.88 -10.65 -11.54
N ILE A 80 -6.68 -9.64 -11.89
CA ILE A 80 -7.95 -9.29 -11.25
C ILE A 80 -9.08 -9.51 -12.25
N HIS A 81 -10.14 -10.18 -11.80
CA HIS A 81 -11.35 -10.39 -12.59
C HIS A 81 -12.50 -9.65 -11.89
N VAL A 82 -13.13 -8.72 -12.59
CA VAL A 82 -14.26 -7.94 -12.09
C VAL A 82 -15.36 -7.97 -13.16
N TYR A 83 -16.42 -8.73 -12.90
CA TYR A 83 -17.44 -9.07 -13.90
C TYR A 83 -16.83 -9.71 -15.15
N ASP A 84 -17.00 -9.12 -16.33
CA ASP A 84 -16.41 -9.60 -17.59
C ASP A 84 -15.02 -9.03 -17.89
N LYS A 85 -14.52 -8.14 -17.02
CA LYS A 85 -13.25 -7.45 -17.24
C LYS A 85 -12.10 -8.17 -16.55
N THR A 86 -11.00 -8.27 -17.28
CA THR A 86 -9.71 -8.71 -16.76
C THR A 86 -8.81 -7.50 -16.60
N GLY A 87 -8.09 -7.43 -15.49
CA GLY A 87 -7.06 -6.42 -15.26
C GLY A 87 -5.90 -7.03 -14.48
N TYR A 88 -4.95 -6.17 -14.10
CA TYR A 88 -3.70 -6.57 -13.47
C TYR A 88 -3.42 -5.69 -12.26
N ALA A 89 -2.95 -6.30 -11.18
CA ALA A 89 -2.59 -5.60 -9.95
C ALA A 89 -1.19 -6.04 -9.52
N TYR A 90 -0.28 -5.06 -9.40
CA TYR A 90 1.01 -5.21 -8.73
C TYR A 90 0.88 -4.68 -7.30
N GLU A 91 1.19 -5.52 -6.31
CA GLU A 91 0.97 -5.20 -4.90
C GLU A 91 2.19 -5.57 -4.06
N THR A 92 2.53 -4.70 -3.11
CA THR A 92 3.39 -4.98 -1.95
C THR A 92 2.76 -4.43 -0.69
N ARG A 93 3.17 -4.96 0.47
CA ARG A 93 2.84 -4.38 1.76
C ARG A 93 4.09 -4.24 2.60
N LEU A 94 4.22 -3.07 3.21
CA LEU A 94 5.32 -2.72 4.08
C LEU A 94 4.78 -2.53 5.49
N SER A 95 5.56 -2.94 6.47
CA SER A 95 5.36 -2.63 7.87
C SER A 95 6.33 -1.53 8.25
N LEU A 96 5.81 -0.43 8.78
CA LEU A 96 6.58 0.71 9.26
C LEU A 96 6.53 0.70 10.79
N PHE A 97 7.69 0.81 11.43
CA PHE A 97 7.82 0.93 12.87
C PHE A 97 8.50 2.26 13.18
N PRO A 98 7.76 3.30 13.59
CA PRO A 98 8.33 4.59 13.94
C PRO A 98 9.32 4.45 15.10
N GLU A 99 10.48 5.08 14.99
CA GLU A 99 11.56 4.95 15.96
C GLU A 99 11.56 6.08 17.00
N GLN A 100 10.92 7.21 16.68
CA GLN A 100 10.84 8.40 17.53
C GLN A 100 9.47 9.08 17.42
N SER A 101 9.09 9.80 18.47
CA SER A 101 7.88 10.64 18.47
C SER A 101 8.09 11.90 17.62
N GLY A 102 7.01 12.45 17.09
CA GLY A 102 7.03 13.62 16.21
C GLY A 102 6.30 13.34 14.90
N THR A 103 6.66 14.05 13.84
CA THR A 103 6.06 13.82 12.51
C THR A 103 6.89 12.79 11.75
N LEU A 104 6.29 11.65 11.43
CA LEU A 104 6.82 10.71 10.46
C LEU A 104 6.35 11.12 9.07
N VAL A 105 7.29 11.28 8.14
CA VAL A 105 7.01 11.62 6.74
C VAL A 105 7.26 10.41 5.86
N ILE A 106 6.20 9.89 5.26
CA ILE A 106 6.31 8.93 4.16
C ILE A 106 6.53 9.75 2.89
N PRO A 107 7.67 9.62 2.20
CA PRO A 107 7.94 10.39 0.98
C PRO A 107 6.96 10.01 -0.13
N PRO A 108 6.87 10.81 -1.22
CA PRO A 108 6.13 10.42 -2.40
C PRO A 108 6.57 9.04 -2.89
N ILE A 109 5.60 8.18 -3.19
CA ILE A 109 5.86 6.84 -3.72
C ILE A 109 5.72 6.92 -5.21
N THR A 110 6.79 6.59 -5.95
CA THR A 110 6.81 6.63 -7.40
C THR A 110 6.96 5.22 -7.97
N ILE A 111 6.24 4.93 -9.05
CA ILE A 111 6.40 3.73 -9.85
C ILE A 111 6.43 4.12 -11.32
N MET A 112 7.50 3.73 -12.00
CA MET A 112 7.66 3.87 -13.44
C MET A 112 7.50 2.50 -14.09
N GLY A 113 7.10 2.46 -15.35
CA GLY A 113 7.03 1.19 -16.06
C GLY A 113 6.32 1.28 -17.40
N SER A 114 5.91 0.12 -17.89
CA SER A 114 5.12 0.04 -19.12
C SER A 114 4.08 -1.07 -19.08
N VAL A 115 3.01 -0.88 -19.83
CA VAL A 115 1.98 -1.88 -20.10
C VAL A 115 1.94 -2.22 -21.59
N THR A 116 1.36 -3.37 -21.93
CA THR A 116 1.08 -3.73 -23.33
C THR A 116 -0.40 -3.56 -23.61
N ASN A 117 -0.76 -2.57 -24.44
CA ASN A 117 -2.15 -2.27 -24.77
C ASN A 117 -2.79 -3.34 -25.68
N GLU A 118 -4.07 -3.19 -26.02
CA GLU A 118 -4.80 -4.17 -26.85
C GLU A 118 -4.22 -4.31 -28.27
N ALA A 119 -3.58 -3.26 -28.79
CA ALA A 119 -2.88 -3.28 -30.08
C ALA A 119 -1.50 -3.95 -30.01
N GLY A 120 -1.05 -4.37 -28.82
CA GLY A 120 0.27 -4.95 -28.60
C GLY A 120 1.39 -3.92 -28.44
N GLU A 121 1.05 -2.63 -28.36
CA GLU A 121 2.01 -1.54 -28.23
C GLU A 121 2.40 -1.33 -26.75
N ARG A 122 3.62 -0.82 -26.53
CA ARG A 122 4.08 -0.47 -25.18
C ARG A 122 3.69 0.96 -24.83
N GLU A 123 2.96 1.12 -23.74
CA GLU A 123 2.63 2.42 -23.16
C GLU A 123 3.39 2.61 -21.86
N ILE A 124 4.12 3.72 -21.74
CA ILE A 124 4.91 4.06 -20.55
C ILE A 124 4.03 4.81 -19.56
N PHE A 125 4.22 4.54 -18.27
CA PHE A 125 3.64 5.33 -17.19
C PHE A 125 4.72 5.76 -16.20
N ASP A 126 4.48 6.91 -15.59
CA ASP A 126 5.22 7.45 -14.45
C ASP A 126 4.19 8.00 -13.47
N LEU A 127 4.00 7.29 -12.36
CA LEU A 127 2.94 7.56 -11.39
C LEU A 127 3.55 7.83 -10.03
N SER A 128 3.05 8.87 -9.38
CA SER A 128 3.48 9.24 -8.04
C SER A 128 2.29 9.50 -7.13
N ASN A 129 2.37 9.02 -5.89
CA ASN A 129 1.44 9.38 -4.81
C ASN A 129 2.07 10.50 -3.98
N PRO A 130 1.29 11.48 -3.48
CA PRO A 130 1.83 12.52 -2.59
C PRO A 130 2.47 11.93 -1.33
N ALA A 131 3.34 12.73 -0.70
CA ALA A 131 3.85 12.44 0.63
C ALA A 131 2.72 12.34 1.65
N VAL A 132 2.92 11.55 2.70
CA VAL A 132 1.97 11.38 3.79
C VAL A 132 2.66 11.69 5.10
N GLU A 133 2.02 12.54 5.90
CA GLU A 133 2.49 12.87 7.24
C GLU A 133 1.65 12.13 8.29
N ILE A 134 2.33 11.55 9.27
CA ILE A 134 1.71 10.83 10.38
C ILE A 134 2.29 11.38 11.68
N LEU A 135 1.41 11.82 12.58
CA LEU A 135 1.81 12.15 13.95
C LEU A 135 2.16 10.87 14.70
N VAL A 136 3.32 10.83 15.34
CA VAL A 136 3.79 9.70 16.15
C VAL A 136 3.88 10.14 17.60
N HIS A 137 3.08 9.50 18.44
CA HIS A 137 3.10 9.68 19.87
C HIS A 137 4.21 8.85 20.52
N PRO A 138 4.75 9.25 21.68
CA PRO A 138 5.64 8.41 22.49
C PRO A 138 5.01 7.05 22.82
N ILE A 139 5.81 6.07 23.22
CA ILE A 139 5.30 4.77 23.69
C ILE A 139 4.19 5.00 24.72
N ASN A 140 3.03 4.38 24.51
CA ASN A 140 1.95 4.41 25.48
C ASN A 140 2.26 3.43 26.61
N LEU A 141 2.93 3.91 27.66
CA LEU A 141 3.28 3.13 28.85
C LEU A 141 2.05 2.56 29.57
N ALA A 142 0.85 3.14 29.37
CA ALA A 142 -0.38 2.67 30.01
C ALA A 142 -0.94 1.36 29.41
N LEU A 143 -0.32 0.81 28.36
CA LEU A 143 -0.67 -0.50 27.77
C LEU A 143 0.27 -1.64 28.23
N GLU A 144 1.29 -1.36 29.04
CA GLU A 144 2.21 -2.38 29.57
C GLU A 144 1.66 -3.09 30.83
N ASP A 145 0.66 -2.51 31.51
CA ASP A 145 0.12 -2.99 32.80
C ASP A 145 -1.25 -3.70 32.71
N SER A 146 -1.65 -4.23 31.55
CA SER A 146 -2.95 -4.93 31.37
C SER A 146 -2.81 -6.39 30.92
#